data_AF-A0A2W6CD45-F1
#
_entry.id   AF-A0A2W6CD45-F1
#
_cell.length_a   1.000
_cell.length_b   1.000
_cell.length_c   1.000
_cell.angle_alpha   90.00
_cell.angle_beta   90.00
_cell.angle_gamma   90.00
#
_symmetry.space_group_name_H-M   'P 1'
#
loop_
_entity.id
_entity.type
_entity.pdbx_description
1 polymer ?
#
loop_
_entity_poly.entity_id
_entity_poly.type
_entity_poly.pdbx_seq_one_letter_code
_entity_poly.pdbx_strand_id
1 'polypeptide(L)'
;MIDIFKSETQAIVIPVNTVGAMGKGLALEAKRKYGDALYNPYRAACALGYLEVGDEGVAQAMTVQVEGKSIILAPTKEHWRERSHLIWVRGAMQAVIREVIEQGITSVAIPALGCGEGELEWNEVEPLINAGAKQLSEIGVAVEVTPPNGIAVKMVATEIQLAGGFVLVPIRNGQAPAGTLYCGRGRGGVVTEKPGQYGWLGNPVKFGADAPNCPVCMEKHLTASATLPCYREYLRHRLNAAYDKEFRQSFIEAMSRHTRLACFCTSTACHTAVMAEVFSQWRQRRNASKLPLNLPICLSAYRKGPTQQSGRAFLVCPESDKVHHQVAPPPTSAQQPLVLHSFCFRYAFAK
;
A
#
# COMPACT_ATOMS: atom_id res chain seq x y z
N MET A 1 -10.29 -34.61 -3.85
CA MET A 1 -9.91 -33.73 -2.73
C MET A 1 -8.94 -32.71 -3.28
N ILE A 2 -9.33 -31.43 -3.34
CA ILE A 2 -8.40 -30.38 -3.79
C ILE A 2 -7.46 -30.06 -2.65
N ASP A 3 -6.18 -30.10 -2.96
CA ASP A 3 -5.09 -29.81 -2.05
C ASP A 3 -4.73 -28.32 -2.21
N ILE A 4 -5.28 -27.46 -1.33
CA ILE A 4 -4.98 -26.02 -1.32
C ILE A 4 -3.48 -25.74 -1.13
N PHE A 5 -2.73 -26.70 -0.57
CA PHE A 5 -1.29 -26.58 -0.40
C PHE A 5 -0.50 -26.74 -1.71
N LYS A 6 -1.16 -27.07 -2.82
CA LYS A 6 -0.59 -27.01 -4.19
C LYS A 6 -0.78 -25.64 -4.85
N SER A 7 -1.54 -24.73 -4.24
CA SER A 7 -1.67 -23.37 -4.76
C SER A 7 -0.28 -22.73 -4.95
N GLU A 8 -0.09 -21.96 -6.02
CA GLU A 8 1.14 -21.19 -6.25
C GLU A 8 1.10 -19.78 -5.62
N THR A 9 0.02 -19.45 -4.89
CA THR A 9 -0.10 -18.17 -4.19
C THR A 9 0.96 -18.01 -3.11
N GLN A 10 1.37 -16.77 -2.86
CA GLN A 10 2.32 -16.39 -1.80
C GLN A 10 1.79 -16.78 -0.41
N ALA A 11 0.49 -16.62 -0.19
CA ALA A 11 -0.16 -16.95 1.07
C ALA A 11 -1.24 -18.02 0.93
N ILE A 12 -1.47 -18.77 2.01
CA ILE A 12 -2.56 -19.73 2.15
C ILE A 12 -3.25 -19.46 3.48
N VAL A 13 -4.58 -19.33 3.44
CA VAL A 13 -5.40 -19.19 4.64
C VAL A 13 -5.73 -20.58 5.18
N ILE A 14 -5.54 -20.79 6.48
CA ILE A 14 -5.89 -22.02 7.18
C ILE A 14 -6.88 -21.68 8.29
N PRO A 15 -8.11 -22.23 8.26
CA PRO A 15 -9.08 -22.05 9.32
C PRO A 15 -8.62 -22.79 10.59
N VAL A 16 -8.62 -22.10 11.72
CA VAL A 16 -8.20 -22.65 13.03
C VAL A 16 -9.24 -22.37 14.12
N ASN A 17 -9.05 -22.99 15.27
CA ASN A 17 -9.70 -22.59 16.53
C ASN A 17 -8.77 -21.72 17.36
N THR A 18 -9.28 -21.10 18.43
CA THR A 18 -8.51 -20.25 19.33
C THR A 18 -7.86 -21.01 20.50
N VAL A 19 -8.17 -22.30 20.67
CA VAL A 19 -7.63 -23.13 21.78
C VAL A 19 -6.37 -23.95 21.43
N GLY A 20 -5.76 -23.74 20.27
CA GLY A 20 -4.46 -24.34 19.91
C GLY A 20 -4.51 -25.79 19.40
N ALA A 21 -5.67 -26.25 18.91
CA ALA A 21 -5.85 -27.62 18.42
C ALA A 21 -5.87 -27.71 16.88
N MET A 22 -5.04 -28.59 16.29
CA MET A 22 -5.05 -28.89 14.84
C MET A 22 -5.25 -30.40 14.65
N GLY A 23 -6.46 -30.88 14.95
CA GLY A 23 -6.75 -32.32 15.04
C GLY A 23 -7.52 -32.93 13.88
N LYS A 24 -8.14 -32.12 13.01
CA LYS A 24 -8.95 -32.57 11.86
C LYS A 24 -8.90 -31.57 10.71
N GLY A 25 -9.40 -32.00 9.55
CA GLY A 25 -9.56 -31.19 8.35
C GLY A 25 -8.28 -30.49 7.90
N LEU A 26 -8.45 -29.31 7.30
CA LEU A 26 -7.35 -28.55 6.71
C LEU A 26 -6.27 -28.13 7.74
N ALA A 27 -6.67 -27.88 9.00
CA ALA A 27 -5.73 -27.56 10.07
C ALA A 27 -4.78 -28.72 10.40
N LEU A 28 -5.29 -29.97 10.43
CA LEU A 28 -4.46 -31.16 10.62
C LEU A 28 -3.51 -31.37 9.43
N GLU A 29 -3.99 -31.16 8.21
CA GLU A 29 -3.16 -31.26 7.01
C GLU A 29 -2.04 -30.21 7.01
N ALA A 30 -2.34 -28.98 7.42
CA ALA A 30 -1.33 -27.93 7.60
C ALA A 30 -0.29 -28.32 8.65
N LYS A 31 -0.71 -28.89 9.79
CA LYS A 31 0.20 -29.40 10.82
C LYS A 31 1.06 -30.55 10.30
N ARG A 32 0.51 -31.47 9.51
CA ARG A 32 1.26 -32.58 8.90
C ARG A 32 2.28 -32.08 7.89
N LYS A 33 1.93 -31.05 7.11
CA LYS A 33 2.80 -30.48 6.08
C LYS A 33 3.95 -29.65 6.68
N TYR A 34 3.62 -28.71 7.56
CA TYR A 34 4.58 -27.70 8.05
C TYR A 34 5.13 -27.99 9.45
N GLY A 35 4.62 -29.02 10.13
CA GLY A 35 5.12 -29.50 11.42
C GLY A 35 5.15 -28.43 12.51
N ASP A 36 6.17 -28.53 13.36
CA ASP A 36 6.35 -27.67 14.53
C ASP A 36 6.64 -26.21 14.17
N ALA A 37 7.18 -25.95 12.98
CA ALA A 37 7.44 -24.60 12.49
C ALA A 37 6.15 -23.77 12.33
N LEU A 38 5.03 -24.42 12.02
CA LEU A 38 3.70 -23.80 12.04
C LEU A 38 3.00 -23.97 13.38
N TYR A 39 3.07 -25.16 13.97
CA TYR A 39 2.24 -25.52 15.12
C TYR A 39 2.64 -24.84 16.44
N ASN A 40 3.93 -24.66 16.69
CA ASN A 40 4.43 -24.01 17.91
C ASN A 40 4.04 -22.53 18.00
N PRO A 41 4.27 -21.67 16.98
CA PRO A 41 3.85 -20.27 17.05
C PRO A 41 2.33 -20.13 17.15
N TYR A 42 1.57 -20.99 16.46
CA TYR A 42 0.11 -21.05 16.59
C TYR A 42 -0.33 -21.30 18.04
N ARG A 43 0.22 -22.34 18.69
CA ARG A 43 -0.11 -22.67 20.08
C ARG A 43 0.28 -21.56 21.05
N ALA A 44 1.42 -20.93 20.83
CA ALA A 44 1.87 -19.80 21.65
C ALA A 44 0.90 -18.62 21.52
N ALA A 45 0.47 -18.28 20.30
CA ALA A 45 -0.50 -17.23 20.05
C ALA A 45 -1.86 -17.52 20.71
N CYS A 46 -2.34 -18.77 20.63
CA CYS A 46 -3.55 -19.20 21.34
C CYS A 46 -3.42 -19.06 22.87
N ALA A 47 -2.29 -19.51 23.44
CA ALA A 47 -2.05 -19.43 24.88
C ALA A 47 -1.95 -17.98 25.40
N LEU A 48 -1.53 -17.05 24.54
CA LEU A 48 -1.46 -15.62 24.83
C LEU A 48 -2.77 -14.87 24.55
N GLY A 49 -3.83 -15.55 24.06
CA GLY A 49 -5.08 -14.91 23.67
C GLY A 49 -4.96 -14.02 22.43
N TYR A 50 -3.92 -14.19 21.61
CA TYR A 50 -3.74 -13.37 20.41
C TYR A 50 -4.72 -13.73 19.29
N LEU A 51 -5.12 -15.01 19.20
CA LEU A 51 -6.12 -15.47 18.25
C LEU A 51 -7.48 -15.45 18.93
N GLU A 52 -8.40 -14.66 18.40
CA GLU A 52 -9.73 -14.45 18.98
C GLU A 52 -10.82 -14.51 17.89
N VAL A 53 -12.00 -14.98 18.30
CA VAL A 53 -13.27 -14.76 17.61
C VAL A 53 -14.23 -14.16 18.62
N GLY A 54 -14.95 -13.11 18.24
CA GLY A 54 -15.88 -12.40 19.12
C GLY A 54 -17.29 -12.32 18.53
N ASP A 55 -18.27 -12.15 19.42
CA ASP A 55 -19.70 -12.10 19.08
C ASP A 55 -20.08 -10.91 18.19
N GLU A 56 -19.26 -9.86 18.19
CA GLU A 56 -19.43 -8.68 17.31
C GLU A 56 -18.78 -8.87 15.93
N GLY A 57 -18.23 -10.05 15.65
CA GLY A 57 -17.50 -10.32 14.41
C GLY A 57 -16.09 -9.74 14.39
N VAL A 58 -15.54 -9.42 15.56
CA VAL A 58 -14.12 -9.12 15.74
C VAL A 58 -13.36 -10.44 15.72
N ALA A 59 -12.32 -10.53 14.91
CA ALA A 59 -11.40 -11.64 14.94
C ALA A 59 -9.97 -11.15 14.74
N GLN A 60 -9.02 -11.84 15.34
CA GLN A 60 -7.60 -11.59 15.15
C GLN A 60 -6.96 -12.82 14.51
N ALA A 61 -6.33 -12.62 13.35
CA ALA A 61 -5.58 -13.66 12.65
C ALA A 61 -4.08 -13.46 12.93
N MET A 62 -3.28 -14.47 12.57
CA MET A 62 -1.83 -14.35 12.58
C MET A 62 -1.23 -14.93 11.31
N THR A 63 -0.10 -14.39 10.88
CA THR A 63 0.68 -14.95 9.76
C THR A 63 1.94 -15.63 10.28
N VAL A 64 2.19 -16.86 9.84
CA VAL A 64 3.43 -17.61 10.08
C VAL A 64 4.16 -17.80 8.75
N GLN A 65 5.43 -17.42 8.71
CA GLN A 65 6.30 -17.68 7.56
C GLN A 65 6.94 -19.05 7.69
N VAL A 66 6.67 -19.96 6.75
CA VAL A 66 7.23 -21.31 6.76
C VAL A 66 7.46 -21.78 5.33
N GLU A 67 8.65 -22.34 5.06
CA GLU A 67 9.02 -22.87 3.73
C GLU A 67 8.80 -21.89 2.55
N GLY A 68 9.04 -20.59 2.77
CA GLY A 68 8.84 -19.55 1.76
C GLY A 68 7.38 -19.21 1.45
N LYS A 69 6.44 -19.69 2.28
CA LYS A 69 5.00 -19.41 2.22
C LYS A 69 4.53 -18.64 3.45
N SER A 70 3.59 -17.72 3.24
CA SER A 70 2.83 -17.09 4.33
C SER A 70 1.61 -17.95 4.67
N ILE A 71 1.53 -18.50 5.89
CA ILE A 71 0.35 -19.22 6.37
C ILE A 71 -0.45 -18.31 7.28
N ILE A 72 -1.63 -17.88 6.81
CA ILE A 72 -2.54 -17.03 7.57
C ILE A 72 -3.49 -17.93 8.36
N LEU A 73 -3.35 -17.94 9.68
CA LEU A 73 -4.18 -18.71 10.59
C LEU A 73 -5.41 -17.86 10.95
N ALA A 74 -6.54 -18.16 10.30
CA ALA A 74 -7.78 -17.42 10.44
C ALA A 74 -8.71 -18.15 11.42
N PRO A 75 -9.03 -17.58 12.59
CA PRO A 75 -9.84 -18.29 13.56
C PRO A 75 -11.30 -18.29 13.11
N THR A 76 -11.88 -19.48 12.95
CA THR A 76 -13.28 -19.67 12.57
C THR A 76 -14.07 -20.41 13.65
N LYS A 77 -13.43 -20.72 14.78
CA LYS A 77 -14.04 -21.38 15.93
C LYS A 77 -13.37 -20.90 17.21
N GLU A 78 -14.11 -20.85 18.29
CA GLU A 78 -13.50 -20.71 19.62
C GLU A 78 -12.92 -22.06 20.06
N HIS A 79 -13.80 -23.05 20.31
CA HIS A 79 -13.37 -24.40 20.65
C HIS A 79 -13.54 -25.37 19.45
N TRP A 80 -12.62 -26.31 19.28
CA TRP A 80 -12.64 -27.24 18.13
C TRP A 80 -13.85 -28.19 18.09
N ARG A 81 -14.50 -28.41 19.24
CA ARG A 81 -15.71 -29.25 19.39
C ARG A 81 -16.99 -28.56 18.93
N GLU A 82 -16.97 -27.25 18.78
CA GLU A 82 -18.16 -26.45 18.48
C GLU A 82 -18.31 -26.23 16.98
N ARG A 83 -19.53 -25.87 16.55
CA ARG A 83 -19.80 -25.44 15.17
C ARG A 83 -19.20 -24.05 14.92
N SER A 84 -19.00 -23.71 13.66
CA SER A 84 -18.63 -22.33 13.27
C SER A 84 -19.89 -21.46 13.19
N HIS A 85 -19.71 -20.14 13.27
CA HIS A 85 -20.78 -19.17 13.06
C HIS A 85 -20.44 -18.22 11.90
N LEU A 86 -21.45 -17.74 11.17
CA LEU A 86 -21.26 -16.78 10.07
C LEU A 86 -20.59 -15.48 10.54
N ILE A 87 -20.85 -15.07 11.78
CA ILE A 87 -20.23 -13.88 12.38
C ILE A 87 -18.71 -14.06 12.54
N TRP A 88 -18.27 -15.26 12.93
CA TRP A 88 -16.84 -15.59 13.02
C TRP A 88 -16.20 -15.66 11.63
N VAL A 89 -16.89 -16.20 10.61
CA VAL A 89 -16.38 -16.19 9.22
C VAL A 89 -16.20 -14.76 8.71
N ARG A 90 -17.16 -13.86 8.98
CA ARG A 90 -17.05 -12.45 8.63
C ARG A 90 -15.83 -11.80 9.29
N GLY A 91 -15.65 -12.01 10.59
CA GLY A 91 -14.51 -11.50 11.34
C GLY A 91 -13.19 -12.05 10.83
N ALA A 92 -13.12 -13.37 10.61
CA ALA A 92 -11.96 -14.05 10.07
C ALA A 92 -11.56 -13.49 8.70
N MET A 93 -12.52 -13.26 7.81
CA MET A 93 -12.24 -12.67 6.50
C MET A 93 -11.69 -11.25 6.62
N GLN A 94 -12.21 -10.42 7.53
CA GLN A 94 -11.66 -9.10 7.80
C GLN A 94 -10.23 -9.16 8.38
N ALA A 95 -9.96 -10.12 9.27
CA ALA A 95 -8.64 -10.35 9.81
C ALA A 95 -7.64 -10.79 8.72
N VAL A 96 -8.06 -11.69 7.81
CA VAL A 96 -7.26 -12.10 6.65
C VAL A 96 -6.90 -10.91 5.76
N ILE A 97 -7.85 -10.00 5.50
CA ILE A 97 -7.58 -8.81 4.69
C ILE A 97 -6.52 -7.93 5.35
N ARG A 98 -6.60 -7.72 6.67
CA ARG A 98 -5.58 -6.95 7.41
C ARG A 98 -4.21 -7.61 7.32
N GLU A 99 -4.12 -8.91 7.58
CA GLU A 99 -2.86 -9.67 7.45
C GLU A 99 -2.28 -9.57 6.04
N VAL A 100 -3.11 -9.70 5.00
CA VAL A 100 -2.66 -9.57 3.61
C VAL A 100 -2.07 -8.19 3.33
N ILE A 101 -2.72 -7.12 3.81
CA ILE A 101 -2.25 -5.74 3.62
C ILE A 101 -0.97 -5.46 4.42
N GLU A 102 -0.96 -5.83 5.71
CA GLU A 102 0.14 -5.55 6.64
C GLU A 102 1.42 -6.30 6.24
N GLN A 103 1.27 -7.54 5.79
CA GLN A 103 2.40 -8.37 5.35
C GLN A 103 2.79 -8.12 3.88
N GLY A 104 2.07 -7.24 3.15
CA GLY A 104 2.35 -6.94 1.74
C GLY A 104 2.20 -8.17 0.84
N ILE A 105 1.24 -9.05 1.13
CA ILE A 105 0.99 -10.28 0.38
C ILE A 105 0.37 -9.94 -0.99
N THR A 106 0.94 -10.52 -2.04
CA THR A 106 0.58 -10.25 -3.44
C THR A 106 -0.44 -11.22 -4.01
N SER A 107 -0.55 -12.41 -3.40
CA SER A 107 -1.47 -13.46 -3.82
C SER A 107 -1.83 -14.38 -2.66
N VAL A 108 -3.09 -14.78 -2.55
CA VAL A 108 -3.61 -15.57 -1.42
C VAL A 108 -4.62 -16.63 -1.87
N ALA A 109 -4.51 -17.84 -1.32
CA ALA A 109 -5.52 -18.89 -1.46
C ALA A 109 -6.42 -18.93 -0.22
N ILE A 110 -7.73 -18.90 -0.43
CA ILE A 110 -8.75 -18.84 0.62
C ILE A 110 -9.65 -20.08 0.50
N PRO A 111 -9.69 -20.97 1.51
CA PRO A 111 -10.59 -22.11 1.50
C PRO A 111 -12.01 -21.69 1.93
N ALA A 112 -12.95 -22.63 1.85
CA ALA A 112 -14.29 -22.47 2.40
C ALA A 112 -14.27 -22.37 3.94
N LEU A 113 -14.11 -21.16 4.47
CA LEU A 113 -14.00 -20.89 5.91
C LEU A 113 -15.26 -21.32 6.66
N GLY A 114 -15.09 -22.03 7.78
CA GLY A 114 -16.21 -22.48 8.61
C GLY A 114 -17.11 -23.56 7.98
N CYS A 115 -16.85 -24.00 6.75
CA CYS A 115 -17.52 -25.14 6.12
C CYS A 115 -16.86 -26.47 6.56
N GLY A 116 -17.49 -27.60 6.24
CA GLY A 116 -16.97 -28.93 6.59
C GLY A 116 -17.02 -29.17 8.09
N GLU A 117 -15.87 -29.15 8.77
CA GLU A 117 -15.79 -29.32 10.23
C GLU A 117 -16.55 -28.22 10.99
N GLY A 118 -16.73 -27.03 10.40
CA GLY A 118 -17.52 -25.96 11.01
C GLY A 118 -19.03 -26.05 10.76
N GLU A 119 -19.47 -26.98 9.93
CA GLU A 119 -20.89 -27.27 9.63
C GLU A 119 -21.71 -26.08 9.09
N LEU A 120 -21.06 -25.02 8.60
CA LEU A 120 -21.75 -23.98 7.84
C LEU A 120 -21.99 -24.43 6.39
N GLU A 121 -23.12 -24.00 5.85
CA GLU A 121 -23.48 -24.22 4.45
C GLU A 121 -22.71 -23.27 3.53
N TRP A 122 -22.20 -23.79 2.42
CA TRP A 122 -21.37 -23.00 1.50
C TRP A 122 -22.13 -21.82 0.88
N ASN A 123 -23.41 -21.98 0.58
CA ASN A 123 -24.25 -20.92 0.03
C ASN A 123 -24.38 -19.70 0.96
N GLU A 124 -24.24 -19.88 2.28
CA GLU A 124 -24.24 -18.79 3.26
C GLU A 124 -22.85 -18.16 3.42
N VAL A 125 -21.78 -18.95 3.28
CA VAL A 125 -20.38 -18.54 3.43
C VAL A 125 -19.84 -17.85 2.18
N GLU A 126 -20.21 -18.35 1.00
CA GLU A 126 -19.72 -17.92 -0.31
C GLU A 126 -19.82 -16.39 -0.51
N PRO A 127 -20.95 -15.72 -0.19
CA PRO A 127 -21.04 -14.26 -0.33
C PRO A 127 -20.03 -13.51 0.54
N LEU A 128 -19.71 -14.02 1.73
CA LEU A 128 -18.74 -13.40 2.64
C LEU A 128 -17.31 -13.52 2.10
N ILE A 129 -16.96 -14.71 1.60
CA ILE A 129 -15.65 -14.97 0.99
C ILE A 129 -15.50 -14.15 -0.29
N ASN A 130 -16.51 -14.13 -1.16
CA ASN A 130 -16.47 -13.38 -2.42
C ASN A 130 -16.40 -11.88 -2.19
N ALA A 131 -17.07 -11.33 -1.16
CA ALA A 131 -16.94 -9.92 -0.80
C ALA A 131 -15.51 -9.57 -0.37
N GLY A 132 -14.90 -10.40 0.48
CA GLY A 132 -13.52 -10.20 0.92
C GLY A 132 -12.49 -10.42 -0.20
N ALA A 133 -12.67 -11.44 -1.02
CA ALA A 133 -11.85 -11.73 -2.19
C ALA A 133 -11.93 -10.60 -3.23
N LYS A 134 -13.12 -10.03 -3.44
CA LYS A 134 -13.30 -8.84 -4.28
C LYS A 134 -12.51 -7.66 -3.74
N GLN A 135 -12.63 -7.35 -2.45
CA GLN A 135 -11.88 -6.27 -1.81
C GLN A 135 -10.37 -6.45 -1.99
N LEU A 136 -9.87 -7.68 -1.83
CA LEU A 136 -8.45 -8.01 -2.08
C LEU A 136 -8.06 -7.83 -3.56
N SER A 137 -8.91 -8.26 -4.50
CA SER A 137 -8.66 -8.10 -5.93
C SER A 137 -8.65 -6.64 -6.37
N GLU A 138 -9.53 -5.81 -5.78
CA GLU A 138 -9.60 -4.36 -6.01
C GLU A 138 -8.36 -3.64 -5.49
N ILE A 139 -7.65 -4.23 -4.51
CA ILE A 139 -6.37 -3.70 -4.03
C ILE A 139 -5.14 -4.35 -4.69
N GLY A 140 -5.34 -5.16 -5.73
CA GLY A 140 -4.26 -5.72 -6.55
C GLY A 140 -3.72 -7.06 -6.07
N VAL A 141 -4.40 -7.74 -5.15
CA VAL A 141 -4.02 -9.07 -4.67
C VAL A 141 -4.69 -10.14 -5.53
N ALA A 142 -3.93 -11.11 -6.03
CA ALA A 142 -4.51 -12.25 -6.74
C ALA A 142 -5.13 -13.23 -5.72
N VAL A 143 -6.40 -13.58 -5.88
CA VAL A 143 -7.11 -14.43 -4.91
C VAL A 143 -7.53 -15.73 -5.58
N GLU A 144 -7.26 -16.85 -4.92
CA GLU A 144 -7.73 -18.18 -5.31
C GLU A 144 -8.70 -18.70 -4.26
N VAL A 145 -10.00 -18.74 -4.58
CA VAL A 145 -11.03 -19.24 -3.66
C VAL A 145 -11.26 -20.72 -3.92
N THR A 146 -11.10 -21.57 -2.90
CA THR A 146 -11.34 -23.02 -2.99
C THR A 146 -12.67 -23.38 -2.31
N PRO A 147 -13.77 -23.62 -3.07
CA PRO A 147 -15.04 -24.06 -2.50
C PRO A 147 -14.94 -25.50 -1.99
N PRO A 148 -15.89 -25.98 -1.15
CA PRO A 148 -15.85 -27.34 -0.61
C PRO A 148 -15.87 -28.42 -1.71
N ASN A 149 -16.58 -28.13 -2.82
CA ASN A 149 -16.74 -29.02 -3.97
C ASN A 149 -15.64 -28.84 -5.04
N GLY A 150 -14.63 -28.01 -4.76
CA GLY A 150 -13.30 -28.24 -5.29
C GLY A 150 -12.85 -27.42 -6.49
N ILE A 151 -13.72 -26.87 -7.32
CA ILE A 151 -13.23 -26.05 -8.44
C ILE A 151 -12.80 -24.69 -7.90
N ALA A 152 -11.48 -24.51 -7.75
CA ALA A 152 -10.93 -23.25 -7.30
C ALA A 152 -11.25 -22.13 -8.32
N VAL A 153 -11.87 -21.05 -7.83
CA VAL A 153 -12.19 -19.86 -8.62
C VAL A 153 -11.07 -18.85 -8.41
N LYS A 154 -10.39 -18.48 -9.50
CA LYS A 154 -9.31 -17.50 -9.46
C LYS A 154 -9.86 -16.11 -9.75
N MET A 155 -9.84 -15.26 -8.74
CA MET A 155 -10.01 -13.82 -8.91
C MET A 155 -8.66 -13.20 -9.22
N VAL A 156 -8.57 -12.70 -10.43
CA VAL A 156 -7.37 -12.08 -10.95
C VAL A 156 -7.31 -10.66 -10.38
N ALA A 157 -6.17 -10.26 -9.79
CA ALA A 157 -5.92 -8.88 -9.36
C ALA A 157 -6.32 -7.92 -10.49
N THR A 158 -7.37 -7.13 -10.26
CA THR A 158 -7.94 -6.23 -11.26
C THR A 158 -7.12 -4.95 -11.36
N GLU A 159 -7.21 -4.32 -12.52
CA GLU A 159 -6.82 -2.93 -12.71
C GLU A 159 -7.41 -2.05 -11.58
N ILE A 160 -6.58 -1.39 -10.78
CA ILE A 160 -7.04 -0.53 -9.67
C ILE A 160 -7.20 0.88 -10.17
N GLN A 161 -8.38 1.47 -10.04
CA GLN A 161 -8.59 2.86 -10.40
C GLN A 161 -7.88 3.78 -9.39
N LEU A 162 -6.96 4.62 -9.90
CA LEU A 162 -6.27 5.66 -9.17
C LEU A 162 -6.87 7.04 -9.47
N ALA A 163 -6.48 8.03 -8.67
CA ALA A 163 -6.84 9.43 -8.88
C ALA A 163 -6.43 9.91 -10.29
N GLY A 164 -7.24 10.78 -10.91
CA GLY A 164 -6.90 11.40 -12.20
C GLY A 164 -7.11 10.52 -13.42
N GLY A 165 -7.85 9.41 -13.31
CA GLY A 165 -8.12 8.50 -14.41
C GLY A 165 -6.99 7.50 -14.67
N PHE A 166 -5.98 7.45 -13.79
CA PHE A 166 -4.92 6.45 -13.86
C PHE A 166 -5.41 5.10 -13.38
N VAL A 167 -4.76 4.05 -13.85
CA VAL A 167 -5.04 2.67 -13.49
C VAL A 167 -3.74 2.01 -13.04
N LEU A 168 -3.71 1.48 -11.81
CA LEU A 168 -2.61 0.64 -11.34
C LEU A 168 -2.81 -0.77 -11.88
N VAL A 169 -1.81 -1.28 -12.58
CA VAL A 169 -1.81 -2.64 -13.12
C VAL A 169 -0.77 -3.50 -12.39
N PRO A 170 -1.11 -4.74 -12.01
CA PRO A 170 -0.16 -5.63 -11.36
C PRO A 170 0.92 -6.10 -12.34
N ILE A 171 2.16 -6.22 -11.87
CA ILE A 171 3.25 -6.85 -12.62
C ILE A 171 3.17 -8.37 -12.43
N ARG A 172 3.09 -9.15 -13.52
CA ARG A 172 3.09 -10.62 -13.52
C ARG A 172 4.29 -11.15 -14.27
N ASN A 173 5.05 -12.07 -13.67
CA ASN A 173 6.28 -12.62 -14.26
C ASN A 173 7.24 -11.54 -14.77
N GLY A 174 7.33 -10.41 -14.04
CA GLY A 174 8.15 -9.26 -14.42
C GLY A 174 7.59 -8.39 -15.55
N GLN A 175 6.39 -8.69 -16.06
CA GLN A 175 5.77 -8.00 -17.19
C GLN A 175 4.42 -7.37 -16.82
N ALA A 176 4.09 -6.28 -17.49
CA ALA A 176 2.82 -5.55 -17.41
C ALA A 176 2.29 -5.37 -18.85
N PRO A 177 1.00 -5.07 -19.04
CA PRO A 177 0.43 -4.83 -20.37
C PRO A 177 1.20 -3.78 -21.17
N ALA A 178 1.20 -3.90 -22.50
CA ALA A 178 1.86 -2.94 -23.38
C ALA A 178 1.35 -1.50 -23.14
N GLY A 179 2.26 -0.52 -23.22
CA GLY A 179 1.95 0.90 -22.98
C GLY A 179 1.79 1.29 -21.51
N THR A 180 2.17 0.39 -20.58
CA THR A 180 2.18 0.67 -19.14
C THR A 180 3.49 1.33 -18.72
N LEU A 181 3.39 2.36 -17.88
CA LEU A 181 4.55 2.99 -17.25
C LEU A 181 5.02 2.19 -16.03
N TYR A 182 6.26 1.73 -16.00
CA TYR A 182 6.80 1.02 -14.84
C TYR A 182 7.29 2.01 -13.77
N CYS A 183 6.63 1.99 -12.62
CA CYS A 183 6.91 2.79 -11.45
C CYS A 183 7.54 1.89 -10.37
N GLY A 184 8.87 1.96 -10.16
CA GLY A 184 9.56 0.99 -9.30
C GLY A 184 10.74 1.53 -8.50
N ARG A 185 11.27 0.69 -7.60
CA ARG A 185 12.57 0.93 -6.93
C ARG A 185 13.68 0.54 -7.87
N GLY A 186 14.53 1.49 -8.21
CA GLY A 186 15.57 1.22 -9.18
C GLY A 186 16.71 2.22 -9.20
N ARG A 187 17.88 1.77 -9.66
CA ARG A 187 19.10 2.58 -9.83
C ARG A 187 19.10 3.15 -11.24
N GLY A 188 19.09 4.48 -11.39
CA GLY A 188 19.29 5.09 -12.72
C GLY A 188 18.69 6.48 -12.95
N GLY A 189 17.74 6.95 -12.14
CA GLY A 189 17.20 8.31 -12.30
C GLY A 189 16.34 8.57 -13.54
N VAL A 190 16.08 7.56 -14.37
CA VAL A 190 15.31 7.66 -15.62
C VAL A 190 13.98 6.93 -15.45
N VAL A 191 12.87 7.48 -15.95
CA VAL A 191 11.57 6.79 -16.01
C VAL A 191 11.58 5.87 -17.24
N THR A 192 11.12 4.62 -17.09
CA THR A 192 11.18 3.64 -18.18
C THR A 192 9.88 2.88 -18.37
N GLU A 193 9.58 2.58 -19.63
CA GLU A 193 8.51 1.70 -20.06
C GLU A 193 9.00 0.24 -20.20
N LYS A 194 10.31 -0.01 -20.04
CA LYS A 194 10.91 -1.34 -20.24
C LYS A 194 10.90 -2.17 -18.95
N PRO A 195 10.34 -3.40 -18.96
CA PRO A 195 10.46 -4.32 -17.84
C PRO A 195 11.93 -4.65 -17.54
N GLY A 196 12.27 -4.77 -16.27
CA GLY A 196 13.64 -5.02 -15.80
C GLY A 196 14.58 -3.81 -15.87
N GLN A 197 14.15 -2.70 -16.48
CA GLN A 197 14.82 -1.41 -16.32
C GLN A 197 14.22 -0.64 -15.16
N TYR A 198 15.10 0.05 -14.45
CA TYR A 198 14.79 0.75 -13.23
C TYR A 198 14.24 2.16 -13.53
N GLY A 199 12.92 2.24 -13.68
CA GLY A 199 12.16 3.48 -13.79
C GLY A 199 12.12 4.22 -12.45
N TRP A 200 12.79 5.36 -12.30
CA TRP A 200 12.85 6.09 -11.02
C TRP A 200 12.27 7.49 -11.08
N LEU A 201 11.59 7.88 -9.99
CA LEU A 201 11.08 9.23 -9.74
C LEU A 201 11.51 9.76 -8.38
N GLY A 202 12.78 9.52 -8.01
CA GLY A 202 13.33 10.11 -6.80
C GLY A 202 12.59 9.65 -5.57
N ASN A 203 12.58 8.39 -5.14
CA ASN A 203 12.14 8.11 -3.77
C ASN A 203 13.34 8.12 -2.80
N PRO A 204 13.73 9.30 -2.26
CA PRO A 204 14.80 9.35 -1.28
C PRO A 204 14.31 8.88 0.10
N VAL A 205 13.01 8.65 0.28
CA VAL A 205 12.42 8.22 1.53
C VAL A 205 12.59 6.71 1.67
N LYS A 206 13.51 6.31 2.55
CA LYS A 206 13.78 4.91 2.89
C LYS A 206 13.03 4.51 4.17
N PHE A 207 12.85 3.21 4.36
CA PHE A 207 12.26 2.64 5.58
C PHE A 207 13.13 1.50 6.09
N GLY A 208 13.01 1.20 7.38
CA GLY A 208 13.76 0.16 8.09
C GLY A 208 14.59 0.73 9.25
N ALA A 209 14.94 -0.11 10.22
CA ALA A 209 15.70 0.30 11.41
C ALA A 209 17.07 0.91 11.05
N ASP A 210 17.72 0.35 10.01
CA ASP A 210 19.03 0.76 9.51
C ASP A 210 18.96 1.82 8.40
N ALA A 211 17.75 2.27 8.04
CA ALA A 211 17.59 3.31 7.03
C ALA A 211 18.10 4.67 7.57
N PRO A 212 18.69 5.51 6.70
CA PRO A 212 18.98 6.89 7.06
C PRO A 212 17.67 7.63 7.37
N ASN A 213 17.77 8.69 8.17
CA ASN A 213 16.64 9.55 8.46
C ASN A 213 16.04 10.11 7.17
N CYS A 214 14.72 10.24 7.15
CA CYS A 214 13.99 10.76 6.02
C CYS A 214 14.47 12.18 5.68
N PRO A 215 14.84 12.49 4.42
CA PRO A 215 15.31 13.82 4.06
C PRO A 215 14.21 14.88 4.01
N VAL A 216 12.96 14.51 4.28
CA VAL A 216 11.79 15.40 4.29
C VAL A 216 11.39 15.75 5.72
N CYS A 217 11.19 14.76 6.58
CA CYS A 217 10.75 14.97 7.97
C CYS A 217 11.84 14.76 9.03
N MET A 218 13.03 14.29 8.64
CA MET A 218 14.17 13.98 9.52
C MET A 218 13.94 12.83 10.52
N GLU A 219 12.83 12.08 10.41
CA GLU A 219 12.52 10.91 11.23
C GLU A 219 12.78 9.59 10.48
N LYS A 220 12.88 8.48 11.23
CA LYS A 220 12.95 7.14 10.65
C LYS A 220 11.55 6.59 10.39
N HIS A 221 11.35 6.02 9.20
CA HIS A 221 10.13 5.29 8.87
C HIS A 221 10.35 3.79 9.07
N LEU A 222 9.48 3.13 9.83
CA LEU A 222 9.58 1.69 10.07
C LEU A 222 8.88 0.85 9.01
N THR A 223 7.88 1.40 8.34
CA THR A 223 7.07 0.69 7.33
C THR A 223 7.06 1.43 6.00
N ALA A 224 6.73 0.70 4.93
CA ALA A 224 6.56 1.28 3.59
C ALA A 224 5.42 2.31 3.53
N SER A 225 4.33 2.09 4.26
CA SER A 225 3.20 3.03 4.30
C SER A 225 3.56 4.34 5.00
N ALA A 226 4.43 4.28 6.01
CA ALA A 226 4.91 5.47 6.72
C ALA A 226 5.75 6.40 5.84
N THR A 227 6.32 5.92 4.73
CA THR A 227 7.09 6.77 3.80
C THR A 227 6.22 7.61 2.87
N LEU A 228 4.94 7.24 2.68
CA LEU A 228 4.07 7.83 1.66
C LEU A 228 3.81 9.33 1.86
N PRO A 229 3.56 9.86 3.09
CA PRO A 229 3.38 11.29 3.30
C PRO A 229 4.62 12.11 2.89
N CYS A 230 5.80 11.64 3.28
CA CYS A 230 7.06 12.30 2.93
C CYS A 230 7.34 12.22 1.43
N TYR A 231 7.02 11.09 0.79
CA TYR A 231 7.15 10.95 -0.65
C TYR A 231 6.22 11.90 -1.42
N ARG A 232 5.00 12.11 -0.92
CA ARG A 232 4.05 13.09 -1.49
C ARG A 232 4.62 14.50 -1.47
N GLU A 233 5.15 14.93 -0.33
CA GLU A 233 5.75 16.27 -0.19
C GLU A 233 7.01 16.41 -1.04
N TYR A 234 7.84 15.38 -1.09
CA TYR A 234 9.00 15.34 -1.98
C TYR A 234 8.61 15.57 -3.46
N LEU A 235 7.61 14.85 -3.96
CA LEU A 235 7.14 15.01 -5.35
C LEU A 235 6.57 16.41 -5.59
N ARG A 236 5.76 16.93 -4.64
CA ARG A 236 5.20 18.29 -4.72
C ARG A 236 6.30 19.35 -4.81
N HIS A 237 7.35 19.23 -4.00
CA HIS A 237 8.47 20.17 -4.03
C HIS A 237 9.22 20.10 -5.36
N ARG A 238 9.62 18.92 -5.82
CA ARG A 238 10.39 18.80 -7.07
C ARG A 238 9.61 19.22 -8.31
N LEU A 239 8.31 18.91 -8.36
CA LEU A 239 7.47 19.29 -9.49
C LEU A 239 7.27 20.82 -9.59
N ASN A 240 7.39 21.53 -8.48
CA ASN A 240 7.23 22.99 -8.43
C ASN A 240 8.55 23.76 -8.26
N ALA A 241 9.67 23.07 -8.03
CA ALA A 241 10.99 23.68 -7.90
C ALA A 241 11.43 24.32 -9.22
N ALA A 242 12.02 25.52 -9.15
CA ALA A 242 12.58 26.20 -10.31
C ALA A 242 13.90 25.57 -10.80
N TYR A 243 14.66 24.95 -9.89
CA TYR A 243 15.97 24.37 -10.14
C TYR A 243 15.93 22.97 -10.76
N ASP A 244 14.83 22.22 -10.61
CA ASP A 244 14.75 20.81 -11.01
C ASP A 244 13.93 20.60 -12.29
N LYS A 245 14.34 21.32 -13.34
CA LYS A 245 13.61 21.37 -14.62
C LYS A 245 13.56 20.01 -15.32
N GLU A 246 14.67 19.26 -15.28
CA GLU A 246 14.81 17.96 -15.93
C GLU A 246 13.86 16.92 -15.35
N PHE A 247 13.78 16.82 -14.02
CA PHE A 247 12.83 15.93 -13.36
C PHE A 247 11.40 16.30 -13.70
N ARG A 248 11.06 17.58 -13.58
CA ARG A 248 9.71 18.07 -13.86
C ARG A 248 9.28 17.73 -15.28
N GLN A 249 10.13 17.99 -16.27
CA GLN A 249 9.85 17.66 -17.67
C GLN A 249 9.65 16.16 -17.86
N SER A 250 10.59 15.35 -17.37
CA SER A 250 10.53 13.89 -17.50
C SER A 250 9.29 13.29 -16.81
N PHE A 251 8.94 13.77 -15.62
CA PHE A 251 7.76 13.33 -14.88
C PHE A 251 6.47 13.70 -15.59
N ILE A 252 6.34 14.94 -16.07
CA ILE A 252 5.16 15.40 -16.80
C ILE A 252 4.99 14.62 -18.10
N GLU A 253 6.06 14.45 -18.87
CA GLU A 253 6.01 13.71 -20.14
C GLU A 253 5.55 12.27 -19.95
N ALA A 254 6.15 11.55 -19.00
CA ALA A 254 5.77 10.19 -18.68
C ALA A 254 4.30 10.11 -18.20
N MET A 255 3.91 10.92 -17.21
CA MET A 255 2.56 10.85 -16.63
C MET A 255 1.48 11.35 -17.59
N SER A 256 1.82 12.14 -18.62
CA SER A 256 0.86 12.61 -19.63
C SER A 256 0.63 11.58 -20.74
N ARG A 257 1.63 10.75 -21.04
CA ARG A 257 1.57 9.74 -22.10
C ARG A 257 0.89 8.44 -21.67
N HIS A 258 0.87 8.14 -20.38
CA HIS A 258 0.38 6.87 -19.85
C HIS A 258 -0.84 7.07 -18.95
N THR A 259 -1.84 6.19 -19.10
CA THR A 259 -2.95 6.06 -18.13
C THR A 259 -2.80 4.83 -17.26
N ARG A 260 -2.01 3.83 -17.70
CA ARG A 260 -1.68 2.63 -16.92
C ARG A 260 -0.32 2.77 -16.28
N LEU A 261 -0.26 2.52 -14.98
CA LEU A 261 0.96 2.54 -14.17
C LEU A 261 1.16 1.14 -13.59
N ALA A 262 2.35 0.58 -13.69
CA ALA A 262 2.72 -0.69 -13.08
C ALA A 262 3.62 -0.45 -11.87
N CYS A 263 3.42 -1.22 -10.81
CA CYS A 263 4.34 -1.23 -9.68
C CYS A 263 4.62 -2.66 -9.24
N PHE A 264 5.81 -2.89 -8.68
CA PHE A 264 6.14 -4.14 -8.00
C PHE A 264 5.50 -4.22 -6.61
N CYS A 265 5.01 -3.10 -6.07
CA CYS A 265 4.23 -3.08 -4.85
C CYS A 265 2.78 -3.47 -5.16
N THR A 266 2.22 -4.41 -4.41
CA THR A 266 0.87 -4.97 -4.61
C THR A 266 -0.18 -4.38 -3.68
N SER A 267 0.05 -3.16 -3.18
CA SER A 267 -0.87 -2.47 -2.27
C SER A 267 -1.47 -1.21 -2.90
N THR A 268 -2.69 -0.86 -2.49
CA THR A 268 -3.37 0.41 -2.84
C THR A 268 -2.62 1.63 -2.35
N ALA A 269 -2.01 1.54 -1.18
CA ALA A 269 -1.15 2.58 -0.63
C ALA A 269 0.30 2.36 -1.10
N CYS A 270 0.55 2.61 -2.39
CA CYS A 270 1.88 2.54 -2.98
C CYS A 270 2.38 3.90 -3.47
N HIS A 271 3.68 3.99 -3.74
CA HIS A 271 4.31 5.21 -4.26
C HIS A 271 3.68 5.64 -5.60
N THR A 272 3.25 4.68 -6.42
CA THR A 272 2.56 4.92 -7.70
C THR A 272 1.21 5.59 -7.50
N ALA A 273 0.45 5.22 -6.47
CA ALA A 273 -0.80 5.90 -6.12
C ALA A 273 -0.55 7.36 -5.73
N VAL A 274 0.53 7.63 -4.98
CA VAL A 274 0.95 8.99 -4.63
C VAL A 274 1.34 9.79 -5.88
N MET A 275 2.05 9.19 -6.83
CA MET A 275 2.39 9.85 -8.10
C MET A 275 1.14 10.24 -8.89
N ALA A 276 0.18 9.33 -9.05
CA ALA A 276 -1.08 9.59 -9.73
C ALA A 276 -1.86 10.72 -9.02
N GLU A 277 -1.92 10.68 -7.68
CA GLU A 277 -2.55 11.72 -6.86
C GLU A 277 -1.91 13.10 -7.10
N VAL A 278 -0.58 13.20 -6.93
CA VAL A 278 0.17 14.46 -7.07
C VAL A 278 0.06 15.01 -8.49
N PHE A 279 0.21 14.16 -9.51
CA PHE A 279 0.10 14.59 -10.89
C PHE A 279 -1.32 15.05 -11.24
N SER A 280 -2.35 14.33 -10.79
CA SER A 280 -3.76 14.73 -10.97
C SER A 280 -4.01 16.11 -10.36
N GLN A 281 -3.56 16.34 -9.12
CA GLN A 281 -3.69 17.64 -8.44
C GLN A 281 -2.93 18.74 -9.19
N TRP A 282 -1.70 18.46 -9.63
CA TRP A 282 -0.90 19.41 -10.40
C TRP A 282 -1.56 19.77 -11.74
N ARG A 283 -2.05 18.77 -12.49
CA ARG A 283 -2.73 18.96 -13.79
C ARG A 283 -3.99 19.80 -13.64
N GLN A 284 -4.80 19.53 -12.61
CA GLN A 284 -5.99 20.33 -12.30
C GLN A 284 -5.62 21.80 -12.02
N ARG A 285 -4.59 22.03 -11.18
CA ARG A 285 -4.10 23.39 -10.90
C ARG A 285 -3.55 24.09 -12.14
N ARG A 286 -2.87 23.36 -13.03
CA ARG A 286 -2.33 23.89 -14.29
C ARG A 286 -3.42 24.32 -15.25
N ASN A 287 -4.44 23.48 -15.43
CA ASN A 287 -5.58 23.79 -16.28
C ASN A 287 -6.34 25.02 -15.75
N ALA A 288 -6.43 25.18 -14.42
CA ALA A 288 -7.04 26.34 -13.80
C ALA A 288 -6.20 27.63 -13.93
N SER A 289 -4.87 27.55 -14.05
CA SER A 289 -3.98 28.72 -14.00
C SER A 289 -3.71 29.40 -15.34
N LYS A 290 -4.05 28.77 -16.49
CA LYS A 290 -3.77 29.27 -17.86
C LYS A 290 -2.30 29.68 -18.13
N LEU A 291 -1.35 29.27 -17.28
CA LEU A 291 0.07 29.60 -17.43
C LEU A 291 0.73 28.73 -18.53
N PRO A 292 1.88 29.14 -19.13
CA PRO A 292 2.73 28.29 -19.98
C PRO A 292 3.40 27.13 -19.23
N LEU A 293 3.51 25.93 -19.83
CA LEU A 293 3.95 24.65 -19.20
C LEU A 293 5.27 24.71 -18.42
N ASN A 294 6.18 25.60 -18.80
CA ASN A 294 7.52 25.77 -18.24
C ASN A 294 7.58 26.62 -16.96
N LEU A 295 6.49 27.29 -16.57
CA LEU A 295 6.43 28.12 -15.36
C LEU A 295 5.99 27.32 -14.12
N PRO A 296 6.66 27.48 -12.97
CA PRO A 296 6.27 26.82 -11.72
C PRO A 296 4.90 27.31 -11.23
N ILE A 297 4.11 26.42 -10.62
CA ILE A 297 2.87 26.79 -9.93
C ILE A 297 3.20 26.96 -8.46
N CYS A 298 2.90 28.13 -7.88
CA CYS A 298 3.12 28.38 -6.46
C CYS A 298 2.26 27.42 -5.61
N LEU A 299 2.86 26.71 -4.65
CA LEU A 299 2.17 25.79 -3.75
C LEU A 299 1.19 26.50 -2.79
N SER A 300 1.34 27.82 -2.59
CA SER A 300 0.64 28.59 -1.56
C SER A 300 -0.71 29.21 -1.97
N ALA A 301 -1.18 29.04 -3.21
CA ALA A 301 -2.34 29.80 -3.70
C ALA A 301 -3.59 28.94 -3.96
N TYR A 302 -4.30 28.58 -2.89
CA TYR A 302 -5.77 28.48 -2.94
C TYR A 302 -6.40 28.64 -1.54
N ARG A 303 -6.25 29.83 -0.94
CA ARG A 303 -7.30 30.33 -0.03
C ARG A 303 -8.16 31.30 -0.83
N LYS A 304 -9.42 30.94 -1.10
CA LYS A 304 -10.43 31.93 -1.48
C LYS A 304 -10.58 32.87 -0.29
N GLY A 305 -9.92 34.02 -0.35
CA GLY A 305 -10.25 35.13 0.54
C GLY A 305 -11.63 35.67 0.16
N PRO A 306 -12.47 36.07 1.12
CA PRO A 306 -13.68 36.83 0.81
C PRO A 306 -13.23 38.20 0.30
N THR A 307 -13.83 38.66 -0.79
CA THR A 307 -13.57 39.94 -1.46
C THR A 307 -12.29 39.99 -2.33
N GLN A 308 -12.46 39.97 -3.66
CA GLN A 308 -12.53 41.21 -4.43
C GLN A 308 -12.76 40.95 -5.92
N GLN A 309 -13.61 41.81 -6.48
CA GLN A 309 -13.90 41.98 -7.90
C GLN A 309 -12.70 42.61 -8.59
N SER A 310 -12.07 41.88 -9.52
CA SER A 310 -11.51 42.40 -10.79
C SER A 310 -10.67 41.30 -11.41
N GLY A 311 -11.04 40.92 -12.63
CA GLY A 311 -10.37 39.86 -13.37
C GLY A 311 -8.96 40.27 -13.80
N ARG A 312 -7.95 39.71 -13.14
CA ARG A 312 -6.66 39.25 -13.69
C ARG A 312 -5.78 38.77 -12.54
N ALA A 313 -5.68 37.45 -12.36
CA ALA A 313 -4.71 36.86 -11.45
C ALA A 313 -3.38 36.69 -12.19
N PHE A 314 -2.41 37.55 -11.91
CA PHE A 314 -1.01 37.29 -12.27
C PHE A 314 -0.32 36.67 -11.06
N LEU A 315 0.21 35.45 -11.23
CA LEU A 315 1.14 34.84 -10.28
C LEU A 315 2.55 35.13 -10.78
N VAL A 316 3.15 36.20 -10.30
CA VAL A 316 4.60 36.43 -10.40
C VAL A 316 5.25 35.70 -9.22
N CYS A 317 6.08 34.70 -9.52
CA CYS A 317 7.00 34.15 -8.54
C CYS A 317 8.11 35.20 -8.34
N PRO A 318 8.48 35.61 -7.12
CA PRO A 318 9.68 36.41 -6.96
C PRO A 318 10.85 35.52 -7.34
N GLU A 319 11.51 35.83 -8.44
CA GLU A 319 12.94 35.56 -8.56
C GLU A 319 13.59 36.24 -7.35
N SER A 320 14.20 35.47 -6.48
CA SER A 320 15.43 35.94 -5.87
C SER A 320 16.52 34.94 -6.23
N ASP A 321 17.34 35.35 -7.19
CA ASP A 321 18.69 34.86 -7.44
C ASP A 321 19.60 35.06 -6.22
N LYS A 322 19.20 34.56 -5.06
CA LYS A 322 20.05 34.42 -3.88
C LYS A 322 20.03 32.98 -3.43
N VAL A 323 20.77 32.18 -4.18
CA VAL A 323 21.32 30.91 -3.71
C VAL A 323 22.27 31.24 -2.55
N HIS A 324 21.78 31.15 -1.32
CA HIS A 324 22.64 30.71 -0.24
C HIS A 324 22.16 29.32 0.16
N HIS A 325 22.86 28.31 -0.35
CA HIS A 325 23.45 27.23 0.44
C HIS A 325 24.34 26.40 -0.48
N GLN A 326 25.61 26.80 -0.57
CA GLN A 326 26.69 25.84 -0.75
C GLN A 326 26.65 24.90 0.46
N VAL A 327 26.47 23.60 0.23
CA VAL A 327 26.76 22.59 1.25
C VAL A 327 28.26 22.30 1.14
N ALA A 328 29.05 22.97 1.98
CA ALA A 328 30.44 22.60 2.27
C ALA A 328 30.46 21.69 3.53
N PRO A 329 31.45 20.79 3.68
CA PRO A 329 31.46 19.75 4.72
C PRO A 329 31.77 20.34 6.11
N PRO A 330 31.48 19.61 7.22
CA PRO A 330 31.41 20.20 8.54
C PRO A 330 32.80 20.41 9.15
N PRO A 331 32.91 21.35 10.10
CA PRO A 331 33.65 21.02 11.30
C PRO A 331 32.88 21.35 12.60
N THR A 332 32.83 20.33 13.44
CA THR A 332 32.97 20.31 14.91
C THR A 332 32.45 21.46 15.78
N SER A 333 31.60 21.01 16.71
CA SER A 333 31.49 21.39 18.13
C SER A 333 30.31 22.26 18.57
N ALA A 334 29.62 21.69 19.57
CA ALA A 334 28.96 22.30 20.72
C ALA A 334 27.63 23.09 20.56
N GLN A 335 26.63 22.51 21.26
CA GLN A 335 25.61 23.16 22.09
C GLN A 335 24.33 23.77 21.46
N GLN A 336 23.30 22.90 21.43
CA GLN A 336 21.97 23.06 22.08
C GLN A 336 20.97 24.18 21.65
N PRO A 337 19.65 24.03 21.94
CA PRO A 337 18.60 24.00 20.90
C PRO A 337 17.58 25.15 21.01
N LEU A 338 16.85 25.45 19.92
CA LEU A 338 15.66 26.32 19.99
C LEU A 338 14.53 25.86 19.05
N VAL A 339 13.58 25.15 19.68
CA VAL A 339 12.11 25.36 19.70
C VAL A 339 11.44 25.97 18.46
N LEU A 340 10.56 25.16 17.85
CA LEU A 340 9.48 25.54 16.94
C LEU A 340 8.52 26.57 17.57
N HIS A 341 8.23 27.66 16.86
CA HIS A 341 6.90 28.27 16.93
C HIS A 341 6.48 28.85 15.58
N SER A 342 5.34 28.37 15.12
CA SER A 342 4.49 28.94 14.08
C SER A 342 4.17 30.40 14.37
N PHE A 343 4.42 31.32 13.44
CA PHE A 343 3.70 32.60 13.41
C PHE A 343 3.42 33.06 11.99
N CYS A 344 2.14 33.20 11.71
CA CYS A 344 1.58 33.93 10.58
C CYS A 344 0.95 35.18 11.22
N PHE A 345 1.39 36.41 10.87
CA PHE A 345 0.52 37.56 10.53
C PHE A 345 1.29 38.91 10.40
N ARG A 346 0.98 39.59 9.30
CA ARG A 346 0.81 41.05 9.01
C ARG A 346 1.98 42.07 9.15
N TYR A 347 2.37 42.56 7.96
CA TYR A 347 2.36 43.95 7.48
C TYR A 347 2.95 45.10 8.33
N ALA A 348 3.91 45.82 7.72
CA ALA A 348 3.89 47.28 7.66
C ALA A 348 4.55 47.75 6.34
N PHE A 349 3.80 48.53 5.54
CA PHE A 349 4.31 49.39 4.48
C PHE A 349 5.07 50.57 5.13
N ALA A 350 6.19 51.00 4.55
CA ALA A 350 6.49 52.42 4.33
C ALA A 350 7.79 52.63 3.53
N LYS A 351 7.60 53.24 2.35
CA LYS A 351 8.51 53.99 1.47
C LYS A 351 9.65 53.27 0.76
#